data_AF-A0A0B1TSK8-F1
#
_entry.id   AF-A0A0B1TSK8-F1
#
_cell.length_a   1.000
_cell.length_b   1.000
_cell.length_c   1.000
_cell.angle_alpha   90.00
_cell.angle_beta   90.00
_cell.angle_gamma   90.00
#
_symmetry.space_group_name_H-M   'P 1'
#
loop_
_entity.id
_entity.type
_entity.pdbx_description
1 polymer ?
#
loop_
_entity_poly.entity_id
_entity_poly.type
_entity_poly.pdbx_seq_one_letter_code
_entity_poly.pdbx_strand_id
1 'polypeptide(L)'
;METIKSRNEPAEERLIIAAIKKKAPELGAILQAAKDRFQAKLDALGPEAKDFAKEIWENGRKIRNQLFAGNRPTPAEMHLSTLGTLIRYKKLSAAAKEEFGKQFPVISNALTGITSLPIFSSEPGLAHNPILGDFLAIMHQAHMGI
;
A
#
# COMPACT_ATOMS: atom_id res chain seq x y z
N MET A 1 -5.15 -36.19 2.65
CA MET A 1 -4.20 -35.06 2.85
C MET A 1 -4.97 -33.77 2.67
N GLU A 2 -5.15 -33.06 3.77
CA GLU A 2 -6.06 -31.91 3.89
C GLU A 2 -5.59 -30.66 3.12
N THR A 3 -6.56 -30.07 2.43
CA THR A 3 -6.81 -28.63 2.25
C THR A 3 -5.77 -27.74 1.57
N ILE A 4 -5.90 -27.68 0.25
CA ILE A 4 -5.70 -26.45 -0.56
C ILE A 4 -6.90 -25.53 -0.27
N LYS A 5 -7.03 -24.99 0.94
CA LYS A 5 -8.10 -24.03 1.25
C LYS A 5 -7.46 -22.66 1.42
N SER A 6 -7.84 -21.75 0.51
CA SER A 6 -7.45 -20.33 0.45
C SER A 6 -6.11 -20.00 -0.23
N ARG A 7 -5.96 -20.38 -1.51
CA ARG A 7 -4.85 -19.92 -2.36
C ARG A 7 -5.18 -18.53 -2.95
N ASN A 8 -5.13 -17.49 -2.13
CA ASN A 8 -4.97 -16.09 -2.59
C ASN A 8 -3.53 -15.58 -2.37
N GLU A 9 -2.56 -16.48 -2.20
CA GLU A 9 -1.14 -16.15 -2.22
C GLU A 9 -0.64 -16.13 -3.68
N PRO A 10 -0.04 -15.03 -4.17
CA PRO A 10 0.69 -15.08 -5.44
C PRO A 10 1.84 -16.09 -5.26
N ALA A 11 1.82 -17.14 -6.07
CA ALA A 11 2.77 -18.25 -5.98
C ALA A 11 4.24 -17.80 -5.95
N GLU A 12 4.53 -16.65 -6.55
CA GLU A 12 5.83 -16.00 -6.60
C GLU A 12 6.43 -15.67 -5.22
N GLU A 13 5.66 -15.14 -4.25
CA GLU A 13 6.25 -14.68 -2.98
C GLU A 13 6.71 -15.87 -2.12
N ARG A 14 5.94 -16.97 -2.12
CA ARG A 14 6.37 -18.23 -1.50
C ARG A 14 7.64 -18.78 -2.15
N LEU A 15 7.73 -18.74 -3.48
CA LEU A 15 8.88 -19.21 -4.22
C LEU A 15 10.12 -18.34 -3.95
N ILE A 16 9.95 -17.02 -3.82
CA ILE A 16 11.03 -16.09 -3.45
C ILE A 16 11.54 -16.39 -2.04
N ILE A 17 10.65 -16.53 -1.05
CA ILE A 17 11.05 -16.83 0.32
C ILE A 17 11.78 -18.19 0.38
N ALA A 18 11.28 -19.21 -0.33
CA ALA A 18 11.92 -20.52 -0.39
C ALA A 18 13.31 -20.45 -1.05
N ALA A 19 13.45 -19.70 -2.15
CA ALA A 19 14.72 -19.49 -2.82
C ALA A 19 15.72 -18.74 -1.92
N ILE A 20 15.26 -17.74 -1.16
CA ILE A 20 16.07 -17.02 -0.18
C ILE A 20 16.47 -17.95 0.96
N LYS A 21 15.56 -18.75 1.53
CA LYS A 21 15.90 -19.74 2.58
C LYS A 21 17.00 -20.70 2.14
N LYS A 22 17.01 -21.12 0.87
CA LYS A 22 18.05 -22.00 0.32
C LYS A 22 19.44 -21.33 0.27
N LYS A 23 19.51 -20.02 0.05
CA LYS A 23 20.78 -19.26 -0.06
C LYS A 23 21.22 -18.62 1.27
N ALA A 24 20.26 -18.18 2.07
CA ALA A 24 20.42 -17.47 3.32
C ALA A 24 19.26 -17.85 4.26
N PRO A 25 19.40 -18.94 5.03
CA PRO A 25 18.33 -19.48 5.88
C PRO A 25 17.76 -18.48 6.88
N GLU A 26 18.63 -17.72 7.56
CA GLU A 26 18.22 -16.71 8.54
C GLU A 26 17.39 -15.58 7.90
N LEU A 27 17.86 -15.06 6.76
CA LEU A 27 17.14 -14.03 6.01
C LEU A 27 15.78 -14.55 5.53
N GLY A 28 15.74 -15.79 5.04
CA GLY A 28 14.48 -16.41 4.62
C GLY A 28 13.50 -16.66 5.78
N ALA A 29 13.99 -16.93 6.98
CA ALA A 29 13.16 -17.03 8.18
C ALA A 29 12.60 -15.65 8.60
N ILE A 30 13.42 -14.59 8.53
CA ILE A 30 12.99 -13.21 8.79
C ILE A 30 11.89 -12.77 7.81
N LEU A 31 12.06 -13.04 6.52
CA LEU A 31 11.05 -12.70 5.51
C LEU A 31 9.73 -13.46 5.74
N GLN A 32 9.81 -14.74 6.11
CA GLN A 32 8.63 -15.52 6.47
C GLN A 32 7.91 -14.92 7.68
N ALA A 33 8.65 -14.62 8.75
CA ALA A 33 8.08 -14.02 9.96
C ALA A 33 7.45 -12.64 9.68
N ALA A 34 8.07 -11.83 8.80
CA ALA A 34 7.51 -10.55 8.39
C ALA A 34 6.19 -10.73 7.61
N LYS A 35 6.13 -11.69 6.68
CA LYS A 35 4.91 -12.04 5.94
C LYS A 35 3.81 -12.53 6.88
N ASP A 36 4.12 -13.42 7.81
CA ASP A 36 3.12 -14.00 8.72
C ASP A 36 2.55 -12.92 9.66
N ARG A 37 3.41 -12.01 10.16
CA ARG A 37 2.97 -10.83 10.92
C ARG A 37 2.08 -9.90 10.10
N PHE A 38 2.41 -9.67 8.83
CA PHE A 38 1.59 -8.85 7.94
C PHE A 38 0.21 -9.50 7.69
N GLN A 39 0.19 -10.81 7.41
CA GLN A 39 -1.05 -11.55 7.20
C GLN A 39 -1.95 -11.53 8.45
N ALA A 40 -1.37 -11.75 9.63
CA ALA A 40 -2.12 -11.67 10.89
C ALA A 40 -2.76 -10.28 11.10
N LYS A 41 -2.07 -9.21 10.73
CA LYS A 41 -2.63 -7.84 10.76
C LYS A 41 -3.76 -7.66 9.76
N LEU A 42 -3.63 -8.20 8.54
CA LEU A 42 -4.71 -8.16 7.53
C LEU A 42 -5.96 -8.94 7.97
N ASP A 43 -5.78 -10.03 8.70
CA ASP A 43 -6.91 -10.85 9.17
C ASP A 43 -7.64 -10.24 10.36
N ALA A 44 -6.99 -9.31 11.07
CA ALA A 44 -7.58 -8.50 12.12
C ALA A 44 -8.31 -7.23 11.63
N LEU A 45 -8.34 -6.97 10.31
CA LEU A 45 -9.00 -5.80 9.72
C LEU A 45 -10.37 -6.14 9.13
N GLY A 46 -11.30 -5.19 9.23
CA GLY A 46 -12.54 -5.21 8.45
C GLY A 46 -12.28 -5.06 6.94
N PRO A 47 -13.26 -5.39 6.07
CA PRO A 47 -13.07 -5.46 4.62
C PRO A 47 -12.47 -4.18 4.00
N GLU A 48 -12.97 -3.01 4.38
CA GLU A 48 -12.53 -1.72 3.83
C GLU A 48 -11.06 -1.41 4.16
N ALA A 49 -10.69 -1.52 5.45
CA ALA A 49 -9.32 -1.31 5.90
C ALA A 49 -8.37 -2.38 5.35
N LYS A 50 -8.83 -3.63 5.23
CA LYS A 50 -8.08 -4.75 4.67
C LYS A 50 -7.74 -4.52 3.19
N ASP A 51 -8.70 -4.05 2.40
CA ASP A 51 -8.48 -3.77 0.99
C ASP A 51 -7.50 -2.62 0.78
N PHE A 52 -7.61 -1.56 1.60
CA PHE A 52 -6.62 -0.49 1.61
C PHE A 52 -5.21 -0.98 2.00
N ALA A 53 -5.11 -1.82 3.04
CA ALA A 53 -3.83 -2.37 3.48
C ALA A 53 -3.16 -3.26 2.41
N LYS A 54 -3.96 -4.04 1.67
CA LYS A 54 -3.45 -4.83 0.52
C LYS A 54 -2.96 -3.92 -0.62
N GLU A 55 -3.66 -2.83 -0.92
CA GLU A 55 -3.25 -1.89 -1.96
C GLU A 55 -1.88 -1.25 -1.65
N ILE A 56 -1.68 -0.80 -0.40
CA ILE A 56 -0.37 -0.29 0.07
C ILE A 56 0.71 -1.35 -0.08
N TRP A 57 0.42 -2.60 0.31
CA TRP A 57 1.38 -3.70 0.23
C TRP A 57 1.80 -4.01 -1.19
N GLU A 58 0.84 -4.11 -2.12
CA GLU A 58 1.14 -4.35 -3.53
C GLU A 58 1.92 -3.19 -4.17
N ASN A 59 1.61 -1.95 -3.80
CA ASN A 59 2.37 -0.79 -4.26
C ASN A 59 3.83 -0.82 -3.74
N GLY A 60 4.02 -1.12 -2.45
CA GLY A 60 5.35 -1.34 -1.88
C GLY A 60 6.10 -2.49 -2.54
N ARG A 61 5.41 -3.58 -2.87
CA ARG A 61 5.96 -4.73 -3.60
C ARG A 61 6.45 -4.33 -4.99
N LYS A 62 5.68 -3.54 -5.73
CA LYS A 62 6.07 -3.03 -7.05
C LYS A 62 7.35 -2.19 -6.96
N ILE A 63 7.42 -1.24 -6.03
CA ILE A 63 8.61 -0.40 -5.81
C ILE A 63 9.84 -1.24 -5.46
N ARG A 64 9.67 -2.22 -4.56
CA ARG A 64 10.75 -3.15 -4.19
C ARG A 64 11.26 -3.95 -5.39
N ASN A 65 10.35 -4.47 -6.22
CA ASN A 65 10.72 -5.25 -7.39
C ASN A 65 11.45 -4.39 -8.44
N GLN A 66 11.01 -3.14 -8.64
CA GLN A 66 11.71 -2.18 -9.50
C GLN A 66 13.14 -1.95 -8.99
N LEU A 67 13.31 -1.72 -7.69
CA LEU A 67 14.63 -1.52 -7.08
C LEU A 67 15.56 -2.72 -7.29
N PHE A 68 15.06 -3.96 -7.13
CA PHE A 68 15.84 -5.17 -7.38
C PHE A 68 16.17 -5.39 -8.86
N ALA A 69 15.33 -4.88 -9.77
CA ALA A 69 15.60 -4.87 -11.20
C ALA A 69 16.59 -3.76 -11.62
N GLY A 70 17.12 -2.97 -10.67
CA GLY A 70 18.00 -1.84 -10.95
C GLY A 70 17.28 -0.55 -11.34
N ASN A 71 15.94 -0.57 -11.38
CA ASN A 71 15.11 0.56 -11.77
C ASN A 71 14.68 1.32 -10.51
N ARG A 72 15.34 2.44 -10.20
CA ARG A 72 14.97 3.29 -9.06
C ARG A 72 13.85 4.24 -9.49
N PRO A 73 12.70 4.25 -8.81
CA PRO A 73 11.67 5.24 -9.09
C PRO A 73 12.22 6.65 -8.89
N THR A 74 11.83 7.55 -9.78
CA THR A 74 12.12 8.98 -9.66
C THR A 74 11.36 9.59 -8.48
N PRO A 75 11.81 10.73 -7.94
CA PRO A 75 11.07 11.46 -6.92
C PRO A 75 9.62 11.78 -7.33
N ALA A 76 9.39 12.08 -8.61
CA ALA A 76 8.05 12.37 -9.14
C ALA A 76 7.12 11.14 -9.08
N GLU A 77 7.60 9.96 -9.48
CA GLU A 77 6.84 8.70 -9.38
C GLU A 77 6.53 8.34 -7.93
N MET A 78 7.49 8.55 -7.02
CA MET A 78 7.28 8.36 -5.59
C MET A 78 6.24 9.33 -5.02
N HIS A 79 6.24 10.58 -5.47
CA HIS A 79 5.24 11.58 -5.11
C HIS A 79 3.83 11.16 -5.57
N LEU A 80 3.67 10.79 -6.84
CA LEU A 80 2.38 10.35 -7.39
C LEU A 80 1.84 9.11 -6.66
N SER A 81 2.71 8.14 -6.39
CA SER A 81 2.38 6.94 -5.61
C SER A 81 1.89 7.27 -4.19
N THR A 82 2.55 8.23 -3.54
CA THR A 82 2.16 8.73 -2.21
C THR A 82 0.82 9.47 -2.26
N LEU A 83 0.61 10.34 -3.27
CA LEU A 83 -0.65 11.07 -3.46
C LEU A 83 -1.83 10.13 -3.68
N GLY A 84 -1.68 9.09 -4.52
CA GLY A 84 -2.70 8.07 -4.71
C GLY A 84 -3.08 7.39 -3.40
N THR A 85 -2.09 7.01 -2.60
CA THR A 85 -2.29 6.40 -1.28
C THR A 85 -3.02 7.36 -0.31
N LEU A 86 -2.67 8.65 -0.29
CA LEU A 86 -3.31 9.64 0.57
C LEU A 86 -4.77 9.90 0.17
N ILE A 87 -5.06 9.98 -1.12
CA ILE A 87 -6.43 10.14 -1.62
C ILE A 87 -7.28 8.95 -1.19
N ARG A 88 -6.76 7.73 -1.33
CA ARG A 88 -7.47 6.53 -0.91
C ARG A 88 -7.66 6.48 0.61
N TYR A 89 -6.62 6.79 1.38
CA TYR A 89 -6.70 6.88 2.84
C TYR A 89 -7.78 7.88 3.29
N LYS A 90 -7.85 9.07 2.68
CA LYS A 90 -8.86 10.09 3.01
C LYS A 90 -10.28 9.60 2.76
N LYS A 91 -10.50 8.80 1.71
CA LYS A 91 -11.80 8.23 1.35
C LYS A 91 -12.27 7.13 2.30
N LEU A 92 -11.40 6.58 3.14
CA LEU A 92 -11.79 5.57 4.13
C LEU A 92 -12.77 6.15 5.16
N SER A 93 -13.71 5.31 5.59
CA SER A 93 -14.55 5.58 6.74
C SER A 93 -13.73 5.83 8.01
N ALA A 94 -14.30 6.55 8.98
CA ALA A 94 -13.63 6.82 10.25
C ALA A 94 -13.29 5.51 10.99
N ALA A 95 -14.21 4.53 10.96
CA ALA A 95 -14.01 3.21 11.52
C ALA A 95 -12.85 2.46 10.84
N ALA A 96 -12.79 2.47 9.50
CA ALA A 96 -11.71 1.81 8.77
C ALA A 96 -10.34 2.46 9.02
N LYS A 97 -10.28 3.80 9.17
CA LYS A 97 -9.05 4.51 9.56
C LYS A 97 -8.59 4.12 10.96
N GLU A 98 -9.52 4.01 11.90
CA GLU A 98 -9.20 3.62 13.28
C GLU A 98 -8.70 2.17 13.35
N GLU A 99 -9.39 1.24 12.70
CA GLU A 99 -8.97 -0.17 12.60
C GLU A 99 -7.59 -0.29 11.95
N PHE A 100 -7.39 0.38 10.82
CA PHE A 100 -6.11 0.44 10.13
C PHE A 100 -5.02 1.01 11.04
N GLY A 101 -5.30 2.10 11.77
CA GLY A 101 -4.38 2.72 12.71
C GLY A 101 -3.94 1.80 13.85
N LYS A 102 -4.85 0.96 14.37
CA LYS A 102 -4.52 -0.03 15.41
C LYS A 102 -3.54 -1.09 14.89
N GLN A 103 -3.74 -1.57 13.66
CA GLN A 103 -2.89 -2.63 13.09
C GLN A 103 -1.58 -2.09 12.49
N PHE A 104 -1.61 -0.87 11.94
CA PHE A 104 -0.51 -0.24 11.21
C PHE A 104 -0.20 1.18 11.72
N PRO A 105 0.15 1.35 13.02
CA PRO A 105 0.27 2.67 13.65
C PRO A 105 1.33 3.56 13.00
N VAL A 106 2.47 3.00 12.60
CA VAL A 106 3.55 3.77 11.95
C VAL A 106 3.09 4.36 10.62
N ILE A 107 2.40 3.54 9.80
CA ILE A 107 1.91 3.97 8.48
C ILE A 107 0.76 4.96 8.65
N SER A 108 -0.17 4.66 9.56
CA SER A 108 -1.29 5.55 9.87
C SER A 108 -0.82 6.91 10.36
N ASN A 109 0.18 6.96 11.25
CA ASN A 109 0.73 8.22 11.75
C ASN A 109 1.41 9.01 10.63
N ALA A 110 2.16 8.36 9.75
CA ALA A 110 2.76 9.01 8.59
C ALA A 110 1.70 9.60 7.66
N LEU A 111 0.65 8.82 7.32
CA LEU A 111 -0.44 9.29 6.47
C LEU A 111 -1.22 10.43 7.12
N THR A 112 -1.59 10.31 8.39
CA THR A 112 -2.27 11.38 9.13
C THR A 112 -1.43 12.65 9.19
N GLY A 113 -0.13 12.54 9.49
CA GLY A 113 0.80 13.65 9.50
C GLY A 113 0.87 14.36 8.15
N ILE A 114 1.01 13.61 7.05
CA ILE A 114 1.03 14.19 5.70
C ILE A 114 -0.32 14.83 5.36
N THR A 115 -1.45 14.22 5.71
CA THR A 115 -2.77 14.81 5.44
C THR A 115 -3.04 16.10 6.21
N SER A 116 -2.35 16.33 7.34
CA SER A 116 -2.49 17.54 8.15
C SER A 116 -1.71 18.73 7.58
N LEU A 117 -0.79 18.51 6.63
CA LEU A 117 -0.01 19.59 6.02
C LEU A 117 -0.92 20.56 5.25
N PRO A 118 -0.67 21.89 5.28
CA PRO A 118 -1.54 22.89 4.66
C PRO A 118 -1.78 22.68 3.16
N ILE A 119 -0.79 22.14 2.45
CA ILE A 119 -0.90 21.78 1.02
C ILE A 119 -1.89 20.64 0.74
N PHE A 120 -2.29 19.88 1.77
CA PHE A 120 -3.21 18.75 1.70
C PHE A 120 -4.44 18.91 2.59
N SER A 121 -4.46 19.82 3.57
CA SER A 121 -5.63 20.20 4.34
C SER A 121 -6.51 21.11 3.48
N SER A 122 -7.79 20.78 3.38
CA SER A 122 -8.77 21.39 2.48
C SER A 122 -9.00 22.88 2.78
N GLU A 123 -8.16 23.77 2.26
CA GLU A 123 -8.47 25.20 2.09
C GLU A 123 -8.75 25.52 0.60
N PRO A 124 -9.59 26.51 0.28
CA PRO A 124 -10.09 26.75 -1.09
C PRO A 124 -9.02 27.21 -2.12
N GLY A 125 -7.73 27.23 -1.76
CA GLY A 125 -6.63 27.55 -2.68
C GLY A 125 -6.28 26.45 -3.69
N LEU A 126 -6.84 25.23 -3.58
CA LEU A 126 -6.49 24.10 -4.44
C LEU A 126 -7.18 24.08 -5.82
N ALA A 127 -8.11 25.01 -6.10
CA ALA A 127 -8.75 25.13 -7.41
C ALA A 127 -7.80 25.67 -8.51
N HIS A 128 -6.55 26.01 -8.18
CA HIS A 128 -5.56 26.56 -9.12
C HIS A 128 -4.22 25.79 -9.14
N ASN A 129 -4.18 24.54 -8.65
CA ASN A 129 -3.00 23.70 -8.84
C ASN A 129 -3.19 22.79 -10.08
N PRO A 130 -2.61 23.14 -11.24
CA PRO A 130 -2.86 22.45 -12.50
C PRO A 130 -2.47 20.96 -12.43
N ILE A 131 -1.44 20.63 -11.64
CA ILE A 131 -0.94 19.25 -11.50
C ILE A 131 -1.97 18.34 -10.80
N LEU A 132 -2.70 18.87 -9.81
CA LEU A 132 -3.69 18.09 -9.06
C LEU A 132 -5.02 18.01 -9.82
N GLY A 133 -5.37 19.07 -10.56
CA GLY A 133 -6.52 19.09 -11.47
C GLY A 133 -6.38 18.06 -12.59
N ASP A 134 -5.21 18.02 -13.24
CA ASP A 134 -4.91 17.05 -14.29
C ASP A 134 -4.91 15.62 -13.76
N PHE A 135 -4.36 15.37 -12.56
CA PHE A 135 -4.37 14.04 -11.95
C PHE A 135 -5.79 13.58 -11.60
N LEU A 136 -6.64 14.45 -11.06
CA LEU A 136 -8.04 14.11 -10.77
C LEU A 136 -8.84 13.87 -12.05
N ALA A 137 -8.58 14.64 -13.11
CA ALA A 137 -9.19 14.43 -14.42
C ALA A 137 -8.78 13.08 -15.04
N ILE A 138 -7.49 12.72 -14.97
CA ILE A 138 -6.98 11.42 -15.44
C ILE A 138 -7.60 10.27 -14.65
N MET A 139 -7.71 10.39 -13.32
CA MET A 139 -8.32 9.36 -12.47
C MET A 139 -9.83 9.22 -12.70
N HIS A 140 -10.53 10.33 -12.99
CA HIS A 140 -11.95 10.31 -13.33
C HIS A 140 -12.19 9.66 -14.71
N GLN A 141 -11.30 9.92 -15.67
CA GLN A 141 -11.36 9.36 -17.02
C GLN A 141 -11.03 7.85 -17.02
N ALA A 142 -10.13 7.39 -16.15
CA ALA A 142 -9.82 5.97 -15.96
C ALA A 142 -10.97 5.16 -15.31
N HIS A 143 -11.90 5.80 -14.62
CA HIS A 143 -13.04 5.15 -13.96
C HIS A 143 -14.34 5.12 -14.78
N MET A 144 -14.43 5.88 -15.88
CA MET A 144 -15.60 5.89 -16.78
C MET A 144 -15.34 5.21 -18.14
N GLY A 145 -14.21 4.52 -18.28
CA GLY A 145 -13.78 3.84 -19.51
C GLY A 145 -13.87 2.30 -19.44
N ILE A 146 -14.90 1.75 -18.81
CA ILE A 146 -15.34 0.34 -18.96
C ILE A 146 -16.86 0.34 -19.08
#